data_AF-A0A954XTS3-F1
#
_entry.id   AF-A0A954XTS3-F1
#
_cell.length_a   1.000
_cell.length_b   1.000
_cell.length_c   1.000
_cell.angle_alpha   90.00
_cell.angle_beta   90.00
_cell.angle_gamma   90.00
#
_symmetry.space_group_name_H-M   'P 1'
#
loop_
_entity.id
_entity.type
_entity.pdbx_description
1 polymer ?
#
loop_
_entity_poly.entity_id
_entity_poly.type
_entity_poly.pdbx_seq_one_letter_code
_entity_poly.pdbx_strand_id
1 'polypeptide(L)' 'DVTKFREYMYETMGWETLREPLIRIVMKYFSDQELRDVIAFYQTPSGKAVAEKSPQMNIEMSEVISANIINAIQSRTQK' A
#
# COMPACT_ATOMS: atom_id res chain seq x y z
N ASP A 1 -30.48 -1.53 8.11
CA ASP A 1 -30.90 -1.54 6.71
C ASP A 1 -29.65 -1.55 5.84
N VAL A 2 -29.35 -2.68 5.20
CA VAL A 2 -28.09 -2.91 4.46
C VAL A 2 -27.97 -1.99 3.24
N THR A 3 -29.10 -1.58 2.64
CA THR A 3 -29.13 -0.67 1.49
C THR A 3 -28.63 0.71 1.88
N LYS A 4 -29.13 1.27 2.99
CA LYS A 4 -28.70 2.57 3.51
C LYS A 4 -27.23 2.57 3.92
N PHE A 5 -26.76 1.49 4.53
CA PHE A 5 -25.34 1.34 4.87
C PHE A 5 -24.46 1.32 3.61
N ARG A 6 -24.88 0.60 2.57
CA ARG A 6 -24.17 0.56 1.29
C ARG A 6 -24.11 1.92 0.61
N GLU A 7 -25.23 2.64 0.57
CA GLU A 7 -25.31 4.01 0.02
C GLU A 7 -24.37 4.95 0.76
N TYR A 8 -24.43 4.94 2.09
CA TYR A 8 -23.54 5.72 2.94
C TYR A 8 -22.05 5.39 2.69
N MET A 9 -21.70 4.11 2.54
CA MET A 9 -20.33 3.70 2.23
C MET A 9 -19.89 4.18 0.84
N TYR A 10 -20.77 4.16 -0.17
CA TYR A 10 -20.45 4.70 -1.49
C TYR A 10 -20.24 6.22 -1.45
N GLU A 11 -21.05 6.96 -0.69
CA GLU A 11 -20.90 8.41 -0.55
C GLU A 11 -19.61 8.78 0.19
N THR A 12 -19.27 8.03 1.24
CA THR A 12 -18.12 8.34 2.11
C THR A 12 -16.79 7.79 1.61
N MET A 13 -16.79 6.63 0.97
CA MET A 13 -15.59 5.93 0.49
C MET A 13 -15.52 5.86 -1.04
N GLY A 14 -16.45 6.54 -1.74
CA GLY A 14 -16.46 6.62 -3.18
C GLY A 14 -15.21 7.32 -3.74
N TRP A 15 -14.86 6.97 -4.97
CA TRP A 15 -13.71 7.56 -5.65
C TRP A 15 -13.78 9.08 -5.72
N GLU A 16 -14.96 9.65 -6.00
CA GLU A 16 -15.17 11.11 -6.05
C GLU A 16 -14.82 11.79 -4.71
N THR A 17 -15.08 11.12 -3.58
CA THR A 17 -14.77 11.62 -2.24
C THR A 17 -13.28 11.47 -1.90
N LEU A 18 -12.66 10.36 -2.30
CA LEU A 18 -11.28 10.02 -1.93
C LEU A 18 -10.22 10.61 -2.87
N ARG A 19 -10.54 10.80 -4.15
CA ARG A 19 -9.58 11.17 -5.20
C ARG A 19 -8.78 12.42 -4.85
N GLU A 20 -9.46 13.53 -4.56
CA GLU A 20 -8.82 14.82 -4.35
C GLU A 20 -7.89 14.84 -3.10
N PRO A 21 -8.32 14.35 -1.92
CA PRO A 21 -7.41 14.19 -0.79
C PRO A 21 -6.18 13.32 -1.09
N LEU A 22 -6.37 12.19 -1.78
CA LEU A 22 -5.27 11.28 -2.12
C LEU A 22 -4.28 11.93 -3.10
N ILE A 23 -4.76 12.62 -4.13
CA ILE A 23 -3.92 13.37 -5.07
C ILE A 23 -3.09 14.42 -4.33
N ARG A 24 -3.70 15.19 -3.42
CA ARG A 24 -2.97 16.19 -2.62
C ARG A 24 -1.86 15.57 -1.77
N ILE A 25 -2.08 14.39 -1.21
CA ILE A 25 -1.04 13.67 -0.48
C ILE A 25 0.11 13.33 -1.42
N VAL A 26 -0.16 12.72 -2.57
CA VAL A 26 0.88 12.33 -3.53
C VAL A 26 1.68 13.56 -4.02
N MET A 27 1.00 14.64 -4.38
CA MET A 27 1.62 15.89 -4.84
C MET A 27 2.48 16.60 -3.78
N LYS A 28 2.30 16.27 -2.49
CA LYS A 28 3.17 16.80 -1.42
C LYS A 28 4.56 16.16 -1.44
N TYR A 29 4.67 14.92 -1.91
CA TYR A 29 5.91 14.13 -1.83
C TYR A 29 6.67 14.03 -3.15
N PHE A 30 5.99 14.27 -4.28
CA PHE A 30 6.58 14.15 -5.60
C PHE A 30 6.39 15.44 -6.40
N SER A 31 7.45 15.87 -7.06
CA SER A 31 7.36 16.85 -8.12
C SER A 31 6.66 16.27 -9.36
N ASP A 32 6.18 17.15 -10.24
CA ASP A 32 5.58 16.73 -11.50
C ASP A 32 6.53 15.90 -12.37
N GLN A 33 7.84 16.17 -12.31
CA GLN A 33 8.83 15.41 -13.07
C GLN A 33 9.03 14.01 -12.48
N GLU A 34 9.17 13.88 -11.16
CA GLU A 34 9.28 12.58 -10.50
C GLU A 34 8.03 11.73 -10.73
N LEU A 35 6.83 12.34 -10.72
CA LEU A 35 5.60 11.61 -11.08
C LEU A 35 5.64 11.10 -12.52
N ARG A 36 6.09 11.92 -13.48
CA ARG A 36 6.23 11.49 -14.88
C ARG A 36 7.23 10.33 -15.01
N ASP A 37 8.34 10.39 -14.31
CA ASP A 37 9.38 9.35 -14.35
C ASP A 37 8.89 8.04 -13.71
N VAL A 38 8.19 8.13 -12.57
CA VAL A 38 7.55 6.99 -11.90
C VAL A 38 6.49 6.35 -12.80
N ILE A 39 5.65 7.16 -13.46
CA ILE A 39 4.66 6.67 -14.42
C ILE A 39 5.35 5.95 -15.59
N ALA A 40 6.40 6.54 -16.16
CA ALA A 40 7.15 5.94 -17.25
C ALA A 40 7.78 4.59 -16.84
N PHE A 41 8.34 4.52 -15.63
CA PHE A 41 8.87 3.27 -15.08
C PHE A 41 7.77 2.20 -14.95
N TYR A 42 6.63 2.52 -14.31
CA TYR A 42 5.54 1.57 -14.12
C TYR A 42 4.88 1.10 -15.43
N GLN A 43 5.09 1.79 -16.55
CA GLN A 43 4.65 1.33 -17.87
C GLN A 43 5.54 0.23 -18.47
N THR A 44 6.79 0.11 -18.02
CA THR A 44 7.71 -0.96 -18.46
C THR A 44 7.27 -2.34 -17.95
N PRO A 45 7.68 -3.46 -18.59
CA PRO A 45 7.38 -4.80 -18.09
C PRO A 45 7.88 -5.03 -16.65
N SER A 46 9.08 -4.55 -16.33
CA SER A 46 9.65 -4.67 -14.99
C SER A 46 8.92 -3.80 -13.97
N GLY A 47 8.55 -2.57 -14.34
CA GLY A 47 7.77 -1.69 -13.47
C GLY A 47 6.39 -2.26 -13.13
N LYS A 48 5.68 -2.81 -14.13
CA LYS A 48 4.41 -3.54 -13.90
C LYS A 48 4.61 -4.71 -12.95
N ALA A 49 5.65 -5.51 -13.14
CA ALA A 49 5.96 -6.62 -12.25
C ALA A 49 6.24 -6.17 -10.81
N VAL A 50 6.90 -5.01 -10.61
CA VAL A 50 7.05 -4.42 -9.28
C VAL A 50 5.69 -4.05 -8.69
N ALA A 51 4.85 -3.31 -9.42
CA ALA A 51 3.53 -2.93 -8.93
C ALA A 51 2.66 -4.13 -8.53
N GLU A 52 2.68 -5.19 -9.33
CA GLU A 52 1.90 -6.41 -9.11
C GLU A 52 2.43 -7.25 -7.95
N LYS A 53 3.77 -7.38 -7.83
CA LYS A 53 4.40 -8.33 -6.89
C LYS A 53 4.77 -7.71 -5.55
N SER A 54 4.95 -6.39 -5.48
CA SER A 54 5.37 -5.71 -4.24
C SER A 54 4.46 -5.99 -3.04
N PRO A 55 3.11 -6.00 -3.13
CA PRO A 55 2.27 -6.30 -1.98
C PRO A 55 2.54 -7.67 -1.37
N GLN A 56 2.55 -8.73 -2.19
CA GLN A 56 2.80 -10.10 -1.75
C GLN A 56 4.24 -10.25 -1.21
N MET A 57 5.21 -9.71 -1.93
CA MET A 57 6.61 -9.71 -1.51
C MET A 57 6.80 -9.03 -0.14
N ASN A 58 6.15 -7.89 0.09
CA ASN A 58 6.24 -7.17 1.37
C ASN A 58 5.59 -7.94 2.53
N ILE A 59 4.47 -8.64 2.27
CA ILE A 59 3.81 -9.50 3.26
C ILE A 59 4.77 -10.61 3.68
N GLU A 60 5.34 -11.36 2.73
CA GLU A 60 6.28 -12.45 2.99
C GLU A 60 7.51 -11.96 3.76
N MET A 61 8.06 -10.79 3.39
CA MET A 61 9.17 -10.17 4.13
C MET A 61 8.79 -9.86 5.58
N SER A 62 7.60 -9.28 5.80
CA SER A 62 7.10 -8.95 7.14
C SER A 62 6.90 -10.20 8.00
N GLU A 63 6.45 -11.31 7.42
CA GLU A 63 6.28 -12.58 8.12
C GLU A 63 7.63 -13.13 8.61
N VAL A 64 8.66 -13.12 7.77
CA VAL A 64 10.02 -13.56 8.14
C VAL A 64 10.58 -12.69 9.27
N ILE A 65 10.44 -11.37 9.16
CA ILE A 65 10.92 -10.44 10.20
C ILE A 65 10.20 -10.72 11.53
N SER A 66 8.88 -10.90 11.49
CA SER A 66 8.06 -11.16 12.68
C SER A 66 8.45 -12.49 13.34
N ALA A 67 8.65 -13.54 12.55
CA ALA A 67 9.10 -14.84 13.05
C ALA A 67 10.46 -14.74 13.75
N ASN A 68 11.41 -14.00 13.17
CA ASN A 68 12.72 -13.79 13.78
C ASN A 68 12.64 -13.05 15.12
N ILE A 69 11.77 -12.03 15.23
CA ILE A 69 11.53 -11.31 16.49
C ILE A 69 10.95 -12.25 17.56
N ILE A 70 9.94 -13.05 17.20
CA ILE A 70 9.31 -14.01 18.11
C ILE A 70 10.34 -15.02 18.63
N ASN A 71 11.15 -15.59 17.72
CA ASN A 71 12.20 -16.55 18.08
C ASN A 71 13.23 -15.92 19.03
N ALA A 72 13.65 -14.68 18.76
CA ALA A 72 14.59 -13.96 19.63
C ALA A 72 14.02 -13.76 21.04
N ILE A 73 12.74 -13.39 21.18
CA ILE A 73 12.07 -13.22 22.47
C ILE A 73 11.98 -14.57 23.21
N GLN A 74 11.52 -15.62 22.52
CA GLN A 74 11.37 -16.95 23.11
C GLN A 74 12.69 -17.51 23.64
N SER A 75 13.78 -17.34 22.89
CA SER A 75 15.12 -17.79 23.29
C SER A 75 15.66 -17.06 24.53
N ARG A 76 15.21 -15.83 24.79
CA ARG A 76 15.56 -15.08 26.00
C ARG A 76 14.72 -15.47 27.21
N THR A 77 13.47 -15.90 27.02
CA THR A 77 12.59 -16.35 28.11
C THR A 77 12.86 -17.78 28.57
N GLN A 78 13.54 -18.59 27.76
CA GLN A 78 13.92 -19.98 28.10
C GLN A 78 15.33 -20.10 28.72
N LYS A 79 16.06 -18.99 28.83
CA LYS A 79 17.34 -18.90 29.56
C LYS A 79 17.11 -18.26 30.92
#